data_AF-A0A5C8DIC6-F1
#
_entry.id   AF-A0A5C8DIC6-F1
#
_cell.length_a   1.000
_cell.length_b   1.000
_cell.length_c   1.000
_cell.angle_alpha   90.00
_cell.angle_beta   90.00
_cell.angle_gamma   90.00
#
_symmetry.space_group_name_H-M   'P 1'
#
loop_
_entity.id
_entity.type
_entity.pdbx_description
1 polymer ?
#
loop_
_entity_poly.entity_id
_entity_poly.type
_entity_poly.pdbx_seq_one_letter_code
_entity_poly.pdbx_strand_id
1 'polypeptide(L)'
;MIYHAALGKGFAASRRLKQLIDQDKIQLAGNRKLRIYGTFDCFSGKRMKKENRVFFVSEKEAIESGYRCCKHCWCKTHRAR
;
A
#
# COMPACT_ATOMS: atom_id res chain seq x y z
N MET A 1 2.71 -9.34 -0.04
CA MET A 1 2.27 -8.25 -0.92
C MET A 1 0.93 -8.65 -1.54
N ILE A 2 -0.08 -7.77 -1.49
CA ILE A 2 -1.44 -8.05 -1.97
C ILE A 2 -1.81 -7.06 -3.08
N TYR A 3 -2.31 -7.55 -4.21
CA TYR A 3 -2.80 -6.71 -5.30
C TYR A 3 -4.28 -6.37 -5.09
N HIS A 4 -4.66 -5.10 -5.21
CA HIS A 4 -6.07 -4.71 -5.10
C HIS A 4 -6.93 -5.39 -6.19
N ALA A 5 -6.38 -5.60 -7.39
CA ALA A 5 -7.08 -6.31 -8.46
C ALA A 5 -7.48 -7.75 -8.09
N ALA A 6 -6.74 -8.40 -7.18
CA ALA A 6 -7.01 -9.76 -6.72
C ALA A 6 -8.11 -9.84 -5.65
N LEU A 7 -8.51 -8.72 -5.03
CA LEU A 7 -9.52 -8.71 -3.95
C LEU A 7 -10.96 -8.89 -4.48
N GLY A 8 -11.17 -8.71 -5.79
CA GLY A 8 -12.47 -8.79 -6.45
C GLY A 8 -13.04 -7.42 -6.82
N LYS A 9 -14.36 -7.37 -7.08
CA LYS A 9 -15.07 -6.15 -7.50
C LYS A 9 -16.18 -5.78 -6.52
N GLY A 10 -16.59 -4.51 -6.56
CA GLY A 10 -17.72 -4.00 -5.78
C GLY A 10 -17.51 -4.03 -4.26
N PHE A 11 -18.60 -4.18 -3.52
CA PHE A 11 -18.63 -4.10 -2.06
C PHE A 11 -17.84 -5.23 -1.35
N ALA A 12 -17.81 -6.42 -1.94
CA ALA A 12 -17.07 -7.56 -1.40
C ALA A 12 -15.56 -7.29 -1.29
N ALA A 13 -14.98 -6.58 -2.28
CA ALA A 13 -13.57 -6.20 -2.24
C ALA A 13 -13.27 -5.22 -1.10
N SER A 14 -14.14 -4.23 -0.88
CA SER A 14 -14.00 -3.28 0.24
C SER A 14 -14.08 -3.97 1.60
N ARG A 15 -14.98 -4.95 1.75
CA ARG A 15 -15.11 -5.74 2.99
C ARG A 15 -13.86 -6.57 3.27
N ARG A 16 -13.31 -7.25 2.26
CA ARG A 16 -12.04 -8.00 2.38
C ARG A 16 -10.88 -7.07 2.70
N LEU A 17 -10.81 -5.92 2.04
CA LEU A 17 -9.77 -4.93 2.32
C LEU A 17 -9.82 -4.50 3.78
N LYS A 18 -11.00 -4.17 4.29
CA LYS A 18 -11.20 -3.80 5.70
C LYS A 18 -10.75 -4.93 6.64
N GLN A 19 -11.15 -6.18 6.37
CA GLN A 19 -10.72 -7.33 7.17
C GLN A 19 -9.19 -7.50 7.19
N LEU A 20 -8.50 -7.24 6.07
CA LEU A 20 -7.04 -7.32 6.03
C LEU A 20 -6.36 -6.19 6.82
N ILE A 21 -6.97 -5.00 6.85
CA ILE A 21 -6.51 -3.87 7.69
C ILE A 21 -6.73 -4.21 9.16
N ASP A 22 -7.93 -4.68 9.53
CA ASP A 22 -8.29 -5.03 10.90
C ASP A 22 -7.44 -6.20 11.46
N GLN A 23 -6.88 -7.04 10.58
CA GLN A 23 -5.97 -8.14 10.92
C GLN A 23 -4.48 -7.74 10.87
N ASP A 24 -4.15 -6.46 10.67
CA ASP A 24 -2.78 -5.96 10.47
C ASP A 24 -2.00 -6.66 9.33
N LYS A 25 -2.70 -7.32 8.41
CA LYS A 25 -2.10 -7.98 7.24
C LYS A 25 -1.71 -6.97 6.16
N ILE A 26 -2.30 -5.78 6.20
CA ILE A 26 -1.91 -4.66 5.36
C ILE A 26 -1.81 -3.38 6.20
N GLN A 27 -0.64 -2.78 6.21
CA GLN A 27 -0.39 -1.52 6.93
C GLN A 27 0.00 -0.38 5.98
N LEU A 28 0.41 -0.72 4.75
CA LEU A 28 0.87 0.24 3.76
C LEU A 28 0.20 -0.02 2.40
N ALA A 29 0.13 1.03 1.60
CA ALA A 29 -0.36 0.99 0.23
C ALA A 29 0.69 1.54 -0.73
N GLY A 30 0.66 1.09 -1.98
CA GLY A 30 1.63 1.53 -2.98
C GLY A 30 1.11 1.48 -4.39
N ASN A 31 1.96 1.93 -5.31
CA ASN A 31 1.74 1.88 -6.74
C ASN A 31 2.71 0.88 -7.37
N ARG A 32 2.16 -0.20 -7.95
CA ARG A 32 2.93 -1.23 -8.66
C ARG A 32 3.74 -0.67 -9.83
N LYS A 33 3.13 0.19 -10.65
CA LYS A 33 3.74 0.72 -11.88
C LYS A 33 4.91 1.64 -11.57
N LEU A 34 4.75 2.52 -10.58
CA LEU A 34 5.78 3.47 -10.15
C LEU A 34 6.77 2.87 -9.14
N ARG A 35 6.52 1.64 -8.66
CA ARG A 35 7.25 0.97 -7.59
C ARG A 35 7.45 1.85 -6.35
N ILE A 36 6.37 2.49 -5.90
CA ILE A 36 6.38 3.31 -4.68
C ILE A 36 5.44 2.73 -3.62
N TYR A 37 5.79 2.86 -2.35
CA TYR A 37 4.93 2.55 -1.21
C TYR A 37 4.72 3.80 -0.34
N GLY A 38 3.69 3.77 0.51
CA GLY A 38 3.20 4.91 1.26
C GLY A 38 2.20 4.53 2.34
N THR A 39 1.83 5.50 3.16
CA THR A 39 0.70 5.35 4.11
C THR A 39 -0.64 5.45 3.39
N PHE A 40 -1.71 4.95 4.01
CA PHE A 40 -3.07 5.06 3.47
C PHE A 40 -3.55 6.51 3.29
N ASP A 41 -3.04 7.42 4.14
CA ASP A 41 -3.37 8.85 4.10
C ASP A 41 -2.62 9.65 3.05
N CYS A 42 -1.68 9.04 2.35
CA CYS A 42 -0.85 9.75 1.40
C CYS A 42 -1.69 10.35 0.25
N PHE A 43 -1.55 11.66 0.05
CA PHE A 43 -2.34 12.43 -0.91
C PHE A 43 -2.26 11.86 -2.33
N SER A 44 -1.04 11.53 -2.78
CA SER A 44 -0.84 10.87 -4.09
C SER A 44 -1.45 9.48 -4.14
N GLY A 45 -1.47 8.76 -3.01
CA GLY A 45 -2.07 7.43 -2.87
C GLY A 45 -3.57 7.42 -3.07
N LYS A 46 -4.28 8.43 -2.57
CA LYS A 46 -5.75 8.55 -2.67
C LYS A 46 -6.25 8.65 -4.13
N ARG A 47 -5.40 9.15 -5.04
CA ARG A 47 -5.72 9.31 -6.48
C ARG A 47 -5.30 8.11 -7.33
N MET A 48 -4.75 7.04 -6.75
CA MET A 48 -4.25 5.91 -7.52
C MET A 48 -5.38 5.06 -8.10
N LYS A 49 -5.22 4.65 -9.36
CA LYS A 49 -6.09 3.63 -9.97
C LYS A 49 -5.99 2.31 -9.19
N LYS A 50 -7.13 1.64 -9.00
CA LYS A 50 -7.22 0.35 -8.29
C LYS A 50 -6.29 -0.70 -8.89
N GLU A 51 -6.16 -0.75 -10.21
CA GLU A 51 -5.27 -1.68 -10.93
C GLU A 51 -3.80 -1.55 -10.53
N ASN A 52 -3.36 -0.33 -10.23
CA ASN A 52 -1.99 -0.05 -9.83
C ASN A 52 -1.81 -0.12 -8.32
N ARG A 53 -2.89 -0.24 -7.54
CA ARG A 53 -2.85 -0.19 -6.08
C ARG A 53 -2.42 -1.56 -5.52
N VAL A 54 -1.35 -1.54 -4.74
CA VAL A 54 -0.81 -2.70 -4.02
C VAL A 54 -0.78 -2.42 -2.53
N PHE A 55 -0.76 -3.47 -1.72
CA PHE A 55 -0.72 -3.38 -0.28
C PHE A 55 0.42 -4.23 0.29
N PHE A 56 1.00 -3.76 1.39
CA PHE A 56 2.10 -4.40 2.07
C PHE A 56 1.78 -4.54 3.56
N VAL A 57 2.29 -5.61 4.16
CA VAL A 57 2.21 -5.85 5.61
C VAL A 57 3.10 -4.87 6.36
N SER A 58 4.27 -4.54 5.83
CA SER A 58 5.25 -3.68 6.50
C SER A 58 6.16 -2.97 5.48
N GLU A 59 6.89 -1.96 5.94
CA GLU A 59 7.88 -1.25 5.11
C GLU A 59 8.97 -2.21 4.62
N LYS A 60 9.39 -3.14 5.49
CA LYS A 60 10.40 -4.15 5.16
C LYS A 60 9.97 -4.98 3.95
N GLU A 61 8.72 -5.48 3.95
CA GLU A 61 8.18 -6.24 2.82
C GLU A 61 8.18 -5.41 1.52
N ALA A 62 7.82 -4.11 1.61
CA ALA A 62 7.82 -3.23 0.45
C ALA A 62 9.25 -3.02 -0.11
N ILE A 63 10.23 -2.80 0.77
CA ILE A 63 11.63 -2.58 0.40
C ILE A 63 12.23 -3.86 -0.21
N GLU A 64 12.00 -5.03 0.41
CA GLU A 64 12.43 -6.33 -0.12
C GLU A 64 11.78 -6.63 -1.48
N SER A 65 10.56 -6.17 -1.69
CA SER A 65 9.86 -6.25 -2.98
C SER A 65 10.34 -5.21 -4.01
N GLY A 66 11.33 -4.36 -3.67
CA GLY A 66 11.92 -3.36 -4.56
C GLY A 66 11.09 -2.07 -4.71
N TYR A 67 10.23 -1.77 -3.75
CA TYR A 67 9.46 -0.52 -3.71
C TYR A 67 10.19 0.53 -2.90
N ARG A 68 10.21 1.77 -3.41
CA ARG A 68 10.77 2.92 -2.68
C ARG A 68 9.68 3.70 -1.96
N CYS A 69 10.07 4.45 -0.93
CA CYS A 69 9.14 5.39 -0.29
C CYS A 69 8.64 6.44 -1.31
N CYS A 70 7.34 6.74 -1.25
CA CYS A 70 6.75 7.82 -2.00
C CYS A 70 7.21 9.18 -1.45
N LYS A 71 7.66 10.06 -2.34
CA LYS A 71 8.22 11.39 -2.01
C LYS A 71 7.30 12.27 -1.14
N HIS A 72 5.98 12.08 -1.21
CA HIS A 72 5.01 12.86 -0.43
C HIS A 72 4.63 12.20 0.89
N CYS A 73 4.88 10.89 1.04
CA CYS A 73 4.58 10.21 2.27
C CYS A 73 5.77 10.36 3.21
N TRP A 74 5.48 10.50 4.51
CA TRP A 74 6.49 10.51 5.56
C TRP A 74 6.96 9.10 5.91
N CYS A 75 6.99 8.16 4.95
CA CYS A 75 7.51 6.83 5.21
C CYS A 75 9.01 6.98 5.41
N LYS A 76 9.41 6.99 6.68
CA LYS A 76 10.76 7.31 7.11
C LYS A 76 11.66 6.18 6.68
N THR A 77 12.26 6.27 5.48
CA THR A 77 13.38 5.37 5.20
C THR A 77 14.59 5.73 6.08
N HIS A 78 14.72 6.96 6.59
CA HIS A 78 15.60 7.26 7.72
C HIS A 78 15.08 8.47 8.52
N ARG A 79 14.60 8.26 9.75
CA ARG A 79 15.10 9.10 10.86
C ARG A 79 16.17 8.28 11.54
N ALA A 80 17.42 8.52 11.18
CA ALA A 80 18.43 8.53 12.24
C ALA A 80 18.09 9.74 13.12
N ARG A 81 18.01 9.50 14.42
CA ARG A 81 17.58 10.39 15.52
C ARG A 81 16.09 10.37 15.83
#